data_AF-A0A7M1R0H5-F1
#
_entry.id   AF-A0A7M1R0H5-F1
#
_cell.length_a   1.000
_cell.length_b   1.000
_cell.length_c   1.000
_cell.angle_alpha   90.00
_cell.angle_beta   90.00
_cell.angle_gamma   90.00
#
_symmetry.space_group_name_H-M   'P 1'
#
loop_
_entity.id
_entity.type
_entity.pdbx_description
1 polymer ?
#
loop_
_entity_poly.entity_id
_entity_poly.type
_entity_poly.pdbx_seq_one_letter_code
_entity_poly.pdbx_strand_id
1 'polypeptide(L)'
;MPELRPELGETVLYSHVKRLGATFIASLLALVLVSTPLSASAATRSPWRPAPTSSAQVEYERAVRAYDDARQAYAEAASRLYWSRASISNVAADRYDNLLARIEPLQASAETALADGRKQLEARQAEKAGAQDALAAAKKGAEEATNNRVEAEKIQQGNRDILAQIEEQVADPTNKEAAAKKSLKLARESVVLQLELSNKKKEVAGLKSKLDEARKALERLRNGESNNAQPDEPTTPTPGATTPDPSIPAPPPLPSAPATPDATPTLTPEQKIEALQADIAKLEADIPVADKELSELEVKAQEALDRIDAANIVLRAFDAPNAYKQMMIRRIAEKEELLKQFHDAEDKARAELASAERKVADIDQDIARLEAAAAQAQARVDHYKGIAQQIQERRDAAAKRIEQNATILEEYRQAHRALAVARDNLDEARRRLIHSRFVGRPMWGCGCSHFWGGAVAIVL
;
A
#
# COMPACT_ATOMS: atom_id res chain seq x y z
N MET A 1 3.28 3.82 -33.50
CA MET A 1 3.53 2.36 -33.41
C MET A 1 3.77 1.83 -34.81
N PRO A 2 5.00 1.44 -35.18
CA PRO A 2 5.19 0.55 -36.32
C PRO A 2 5.10 -0.90 -35.85
N GLU A 3 4.20 -1.67 -36.47
CA GLU A 3 4.05 -3.11 -36.27
C GLU A 3 5.34 -3.84 -36.70
N LEU A 4 6.01 -4.48 -35.75
CA LEU A 4 7.07 -5.46 -36.04
C LEU A 4 6.40 -6.77 -36.46
N ARG A 5 6.32 -6.99 -37.78
CA ARG A 5 5.97 -8.30 -38.37
C ARG A 5 6.99 -9.37 -37.97
N PRO A 6 6.58 -10.61 -37.64
CA PRO A 6 7.49 -11.73 -37.47
C PRO A 6 7.70 -12.44 -38.81
N GLU A 7 8.37 -11.79 -39.76
CA GLU A 7 8.84 -12.48 -40.97
C GLU A 7 10.30 -12.10 -41.21
N LEU A 8 11.25 -12.89 -40.68
CA LEU A 8 12.61 -13.04 -41.21
C LEU A 8 13.43 -13.93 -40.26
N GLY A 9 13.76 -15.16 -40.68
CA GLY A 9 14.95 -15.83 -40.15
C GLY A 9 15.03 -17.35 -40.23
N GLU A 10 13.91 -18.08 -40.16
CA GLU A 10 13.99 -19.55 -40.02
C GLU A 10 14.03 -20.30 -41.36
N THR A 11 13.44 -19.75 -42.42
CA THR A 11 13.33 -20.46 -43.72
C THR A 11 14.61 -20.40 -44.57
N VAL A 12 15.39 -19.32 -44.46
CA VAL A 12 16.60 -19.14 -45.28
C VAL A 12 17.75 -20.02 -44.80
N LEU A 13 17.93 -20.17 -43.48
CA LEU A 13 18.97 -21.03 -42.88
C LEU A 13 18.71 -22.52 -43.15
N TYR A 14 17.46 -22.96 -43.17
CA TYR A 14 17.14 -24.37 -43.44
C TYR A 14 17.48 -24.79 -44.88
N SER A 15 17.40 -23.87 -45.84
CA SER A 15 17.68 -24.15 -47.25
C SER A 15 19.18 -24.19 -47.58
N HIS A 16 19.99 -23.33 -46.96
CA HIS A 16 21.45 -23.31 -47.14
C HIS A 16 22.15 -24.46 -46.40
N VAL A 17 21.68 -24.81 -45.19
CA VAL A 17 22.22 -25.94 -44.43
C VAL A 17 21.88 -27.29 -45.09
N LYS A 18 20.71 -27.42 -45.74
CA LYS A 18 20.38 -28.62 -46.54
C LYS A 18 21.31 -28.80 -47.75
N ARG A 19 21.70 -27.73 -48.44
CA ARG A 19 22.58 -27.80 -49.62
C ARG A 19 24.03 -28.15 -49.25
N LEU A 20 24.57 -27.58 -48.18
CA LEU A 20 25.92 -27.90 -47.69
C LEU A 20 25.99 -29.27 -47.00
N GLY A 21 24.92 -29.69 -46.33
CA GLY A 21 24.80 -31.05 -45.79
C GLY A 21 24.79 -32.11 -46.89
N ALA A 22 24.06 -31.89 -47.99
CA ALA A 22 23.94 -32.87 -49.07
C ALA A 22 25.26 -33.11 -49.85
N THR A 23 26.05 -32.06 -50.10
CA THR A 23 27.35 -32.21 -50.79
C THR A 23 28.41 -32.85 -49.91
N PHE A 24 28.38 -32.60 -48.59
CA PHE A 24 29.28 -33.26 -47.64
C PHE A 24 28.88 -34.72 -47.36
N ILE A 25 27.58 -35.02 -47.34
CA ILE A 25 27.05 -36.40 -47.28
C ILE A 25 27.44 -37.17 -48.53
N ALA A 26 27.37 -36.59 -49.73
CA ALA A 26 27.80 -37.26 -50.96
C ALA A 26 29.30 -37.61 -50.95
N SER A 27 30.15 -36.71 -50.44
CA SER A 27 31.60 -36.97 -50.29
C SER A 27 31.91 -38.02 -49.23
N LEU A 28 31.15 -38.07 -48.13
CA LEU A 28 31.30 -39.11 -47.10
C LEU A 28 30.71 -40.46 -47.52
N LEU A 29 29.62 -40.50 -48.31
CA LEU A 29 29.09 -41.72 -48.91
C LEU A 29 30.09 -42.29 -49.94
N ALA A 30 30.74 -41.43 -50.71
CA ALA A 30 31.84 -41.84 -51.60
C ALA A 30 33.05 -42.38 -50.81
N LEU A 31 33.38 -41.77 -49.67
CA LEU A 31 34.47 -42.26 -48.82
C LEU A 31 34.13 -43.59 -48.12
N VAL A 32 32.88 -43.79 -47.69
CA VAL A 32 32.38 -45.05 -47.11
C VAL A 32 32.31 -46.15 -48.18
N LEU A 33 31.86 -45.84 -49.41
CA LEU A 33 31.85 -46.79 -50.52
C LEU A 33 33.27 -47.20 -50.96
N VAL A 34 34.25 -46.30 -50.92
CA VAL A 34 35.66 -46.61 -51.20
C VAL A 34 36.36 -47.33 -50.04
N SER A 35 35.80 -47.29 -48.82
CA SER A 35 36.37 -47.94 -47.63
C SER A 35 35.58 -49.15 -47.12
N THR A 36 34.55 -49.62 -47.84
CA THR A 36 33.99 -50.96 -47.63
C THR A 36 34.95 -52.03 -48.15
N PRO A 37 35.53 -52.90 -47.30
CA PRO A 37 36.05 -54.15 -47.82
C PRO A 37 34.84 -54.97 -48.28
N LEU A 38 34.89 -55.46 -49.51
CA LEU A 38 34.12 -56.64 -49.93
C LEU A 38 34.38 -57.76 -48.91
N SER A 39 33.46 -57.94 -47.96
CA SER A 39 33.47 -59.09 -47.06
C SER A 39 32.05 -59.54 -46.76
N ALA A 40 31.37 -59.99 -47.81
CA ALA A 40 30.46 -61.12 -47.67
C ALA A 40 31.31 -62.39 -47.60
N SER A 41 31.85 -62.68 -46.42
CA SER A 41 32.40 -63.99 -46.06
C SER A 41 32.32 -64.18 -44.55
N ALA A 42 31.11 -64.08 -44.03
CA ALA A 42 30.75 -64.70 -42.77
C ALA A 42 30.35 -66.17 -43.04
N ALA A 43 31.34 -67.04 -43.24
CA ALA A 43 31.19 -68.48 -43.05
C ALA A 43 32.57 -69.16 -43.06
N THR A 44 32.98 -69.61 -41.87
CA THR A 44 34.06 -70.58 -41.51
C THR A 44 35.15 -70.01 -40.59
N ARG A 45 34.81 -69.90 -39.29
CA ARG A 45 35.80 -69.98 -38.22
C ARG A 45 36.40 -71.39 -38.23
N SER A 46 37.62 -71.52 -38.74
CA SER A 46 38.47 -72.68 -38.46
C SER A 46 38.93 -72.63 -37.00
N PRO A 47 38.84 -73.73 -36.22
CA PRO A 47 39.22 -73.76 -34.80
C PRO A 47 40.74 -73.92 -34.57
N TRP A 48 41.57 -73.86 -35.61
CA TRP A 48 43.03 -74.01 -35.48
C TRP A 48 43.77 -72.74 -35.91
N ARG A 49 43.95 -71.80 -34.97
CA ARG A 49 45.08 -70.87 -35.03
C ARG A 49 46.27 -71.54 -34.35
N PRO A 50 47.39 -71.78 -35.03
CA PRO A 50 48.62 -72.21 -34.35
C PRO A 50 49.01 -71.12 -33.34
N ALA A 51 49.44 -71.54 -32.14
CA ALA A 51 49.94 -70.64 -31.11
C ALA A 51 51.04 -69.74 -31.71
N PRO A 52 51.08 -68.43 -31.38
CA PRO A 52 52.08 -67.53 -31.94
C PRO A 52 53.48 -68.04 -31.60
N THR A 53 54.24 -68.42 -32.63
CA THR A 53 55.54 -69.10 -32.47
C THR A 53 56.71 -68.14 -32.31
N SER A 54 56.49 -66.82 -32.38
CA SER A 54 57.51 -65.80 -32.12
C SER A 54 56.95 -64.62 -31.32
N SER A 55 57.79 -64.04 -30.45
CA SER A 55 57.44 -62.84 -29.66
C SER A 55 56.95 -61.68 -30.53
N ALA A 56 57.55 -61.51 -31.71
CA ALA A 56 57.15 -60.48 -32.69
C ALA A 56 55.72 -60.67 -33.21
N GLN A 57 55.21 -61.90 -33.30
CA GLN A 57 53.83 -62.17 -33.72
C GLN A 57 52.82 -61.84 -32.61
N VAL A 58 53.17 -62.09 -31.35
CA VAL A 58 52.36 -61.66 -30.19
C VAL A 58 52.29 -60.13 -30.09
N GLU A 59 53.42 -59.45 -30.30
CA GLU A 59 53.49 -57.98 -30.32
C GLU A 59 52.64 -57.38 -31.45
N TYR A 60 52.69 -57.97 -32.65
CA TYR A 60 51.87 -57.54 -33.78
C TYR A 60 50.37 -57.74 -33.51
N GLU A 61 49.94 -58.90 -33.01
CA GLU A 61 48.52 -59.12 -32.69
C GLU A 61 48.01 -58.20 -31.58
N ARG A 62 48.85 -57.88 -30.58
CA ARG A 62 48.53 -56.89 -29.54
C ARG A 62 48.41 -55.48 -30.13
N ALA A 63 49.30 -55.10 -31.05
CA ALA A 63 49.25 -53.80 -31.73
C ALA A 63 48.03 -53.66 -32.64
N VAL A 64 47.59 -54.72 -33.33
CA VAL A 64 46.36 -54.73 -34.13
C VAL A 64 45.13 -54.46 -33.26
N ARG A 65 44.99 -55.17 -32.11
CA ARG A 65 43.86 -54.93 -31.20
C ARG A 65 43.86 -53.51 -30.63
N ALA A 66 45.02 -53.02 -30.21
CA ALA A 66 45.16 -51.65 -29.72
C ALA A 66 44.80 -50.60 -30.79
N TYR A 67 45.11 -50.86 -32.06
CA TYR A 67 44.72 -50.01 -33.18
C TYR A 67 43.20 -50.05 -33.43
N ASP A 68 42.58 -51.22 -33.42
CA ASP A 68 41.13 -51.36 -33.62
C ASP A 68 40.34 -50.70 -32.47
N ASP A 69 40.77 -50.87 -31.22
CA ASP A 69 40.18 -50.20 -30.05
C ASP A 69 40.30 -48.68 -30.16
N ALA A 70 41.48 -48.16 -30.53
CA ALA A 70 41.70 -46.73 -30.72
C ALA A 70 40.88 -46.17 -31.90
N ARG A 71 40.70 -46.96 -32.97
CA ARG A 71 39.88 -46.59 -34.14
C ARG A 71 38.40 -46.50 -33.77
N GLN A 72 37.90 -47.42 -32.95
CA GLN A 72 36.52 -47.39 -32.46
C GLN A 72 36.29 -46.19 -31.53
N ALA A 73 37.20 -45.95 -30.58
CA ALA A 73 37.14 -44.78 -29.70
C ALA A 73 37.15 -43.45 -30.48
N TYR A 74 37.97 -43.36 -31.54
CA TYR A 74 37.97 -42.20 -32.43
C TYR A 74 36.64 -42.04 -33.18
N ALA A 75 36.08 -43.12 -33.72
CA ALA A 75 34.79 -43.07 -34.43
C ALA A 75 33.65 -42.61 -33.50
N GLU A 76 33.61 -43.10 -32.26
CA GLU A 76 32.64 -42.69 -31.25
C GLU A 76 32.80 -41.21 -30.88
N ALA A 77 34.02 -40.74 -30.60
CA ALA A 77 34.29 -39.34 -30.29
C ALA A 77 33.97 -38.41 -31.48
N ALA A 78 34.29 -38.82 -32.71
CA ALA A 78 33.98 -38.08 -33.93
C ALA A 78 32.46 -37.95 -34.13
N SER A 79 31.71 -39.01 -33.85
CA SER A 79 30.24 -38.99 -33.92
C SER A 79 29.64 -38.02 -32.88
N ARG A 80 30.13 -38.05 -31.64
CA ARG A 80 29.70 -37.11 -30.58
C ARG A 80 30.01 -35.66 -30.97
N LEU A 81 31.20 -35.41 -31.54
CA LEU A 81 31.58 -34.10 -32.03
C LEU A 81 30.67 -33.62 -33.17
N TYR A 82 30.36 -34.49 -34.13
CA TYR A 82 29.47 -34.18 -35.25
C TYR A 82 28.07 -33.75 -34.79
N TRP A 83 27.53 -34.41 -33.76
CA TRP A 83 26.26 -34.03 -33.15
C TRP A 83 26.38 -32.81 -32.24
N SER A 84 27.58 -32.52 -31.74
CA SER A 84 27.87 -31.32 -30.95
C SER A 84 27.90 -30.08 -31.87
N ARG A 85 26.83 -29.29 -31.85
CA ARG A 85 26.68 -28.03 -32.62
C ARG A 85 27.50 -26.89 -31.98
N ALA A 86 28.81 -27.07 -31.85
CA ALA A 86 29.70 -26.14 -31.14
C ALA A 86 29.66 -24.71 -31.68
N SER A 87 29.70 -24.52 -33.01
CA SER A 87 29.67 -23.20 -33.64
C SER A 87 28.33 -22.46 -33.45
N ILE A 88 27.22 -23.19 -33.40
CA ILE A 88 25.88 -22.61 -33.24
C ILE A 88 25.68 -22.11 -31.81
N SER A 89 26.32 -22.76 -30.82
CA SER A 89 26.17 -22.39 -29.41
C SER A 89 26.91 -21.09 -29.08
N ASN A 90 28.11 -20.88 -29.64
CA ASN A 90 28.86 -19.62 -29.48
C ASN A 90 28.12 -18.44 -30.13
N VAL A 91 27.65 -18.60 -31.37
CA VAL A 91 26.86 -17.57 -32.07
C VAL A 91 25.55 -17.26 -31.33
N ALA A 92 24.95 -18.25 -30.66
CA ALA A 92 23.76 -18.04 -29.84
C ALA A 92 24.06 -17.21 -28.60
N ALA A 93 25.16 -17.49 -27.88
CA ALA A 93 25.57 -16.73 -26.70
C ALA A 93 25.80 -15.24 -27.03
N ASP A 94 26.57 -14.93 -28.08
CA ASP A 94 26.82 -13.55 -28.52
C ASP A 94 25.53 -12.82 -28.92
N ARG A 95 24.57 -13.54 -29.51
CA ARG A 95 23.25 -12.97 -29.85
C ARG A 95 22.43 -12.67 -28.60
N TYR A 96 22.47 -13.52 -27.57
CA TYR A 96 21.76 -13.26 -26.32
C TYR A 96 22.37 -12.07 -25.58
N ASP A 97 23.70 -11.92 -25.56
CA ASP A 97 24.37 -10.75 -24.99
C ASP A 97 23.95 -9.45 -25.69
N ASN A 98 23.89 -9.47 -27.03
CA ASN A 98 23.39 -8.34 -27.83
C ASN A 98 21.91 -8.02 -27.56
N LEU A 99 21.08 -9.04 -27.29
CA LEU A 99 19.66 -8.83 -26.97
C LEU A 99 19.49 -8.24 -25.57
N LEU A 100 20.26 -8.70 -24.58
CA LEU A 100 20.25 -8.13 -23.22
C LEU A 100 20.65 -6.64 -23.25
N ALA A 101 21.74 -6.31 -23.94
CA ALA A 101 22.20 -4.93 -24.09
C ALA A 101 21.17 -4.00 -24.76
N ARG A 102 20.23 -4.54 -25.54
CA ARG A 102 19.12 -3.77 -26.15
C ARG A 102 17.91 -3.62 -25.24
N ILE A 103 17.68 -4.55 -24.32
CA ILE A 103 16.51 -4.55 -23.44
C ILE A 103 16.74 -3.72 -22.19
N GLU A 104 17.95 -3.71 -21.63
CA GLU A 104 18.31 -2.88 -20.48
C GLU A 104 17.88 -1.39 -20.62
N PRO A 105 18.18 -0.67 -21.71
CA PRO A 105 17.75 0.72 -21.84
C PRO A 105 16.23 0.88 -21.96
N LEU A 106 15.52 -0.11 -22.54
CA LEU A 106 14.06 -0.09 -22.63
C LEU A 106 13.41 -0.28 -21.26
N GLN A 107 13.95 -1.20 -20.45
CA GLN A 107 13.52 -1.40 -19.07
C GLN A 107 13.77 -0.13 -18.24
N ALA A 108 14.97 0.44 -18.30
CA ALA A 108 15.32 1.66 -17.55
C ALA A 108 14.43 2.86 -17.94
N SER A 109 14.12 3.00 -19.23
CA SER A 109 13.17 4.02 -19.72
C SER A 109 11.76 3.79 -19.17
N ALA A 110 11.27 2.55 -19.15
CA ALA A 110 9.96 2.23 -18.60
C ALA A 110 9.87 2.47 -17.08
N GLU A 111 10.94 2.13 -16.34
CA GLU A 111 11.05 2.40 -14.90
C GLU A 111 11.10 3.89 -14.59
N THR A 112 11.78 4.68 -15.43
CA THR A 112 11.80 6.15 -15.31
C THR A 112 10.41 6.76 -15.54
N ALA A 113 9.71 6.33 -16.60
CA ALA A 113 8.35 6.77 -16.88
C ALA A 113 7.36 6.41 -15.75
N LEU A 114 7.52 5.22 -15.16
CA LEU A 114 6.75 4.80 -13.98
C LEU A 114 7.02 5.71 -12.78
N ALA A 115 8.29 6.01 -12.49
CA ALA A 115 8.67 6.88 -11.38
C ALA A 115 8.13 8.31 -11.55
N ASP A 116 8.22 8.87 -12.77
CA ASP A 116 7.66 10.19 -13.07
C ASP A 116 6.14 10.20 -12.97
N GLY A 117 5.46 9.15 -13.46
CA GLY A 117 4.02 8.99 -13.29
C GLY A 117 3.58 8.92 -11.83
N ARG A 118 4.35 8.24 -10.97
CA ARG A 118 4.10 8.19 -9.52
C ARG A 118 4.25 9.55 -8.86
N LYS A 119 5.29 10.32 -9.20
CA LYS A 119 5.47 11.69 -8.69
C LYS A 119 4.31 12.61 -9.10
N GLN A 120 3.83 12.49 -10.33
CA GLN A 120 2.66 13.25 -10.79
C GLN A 120 1.39 12.86 -10.03
N LEU A 121 1.21 11.56 -9.76
CA LEU A 121 0.08 11.07 -8.96
C LEU A 121 0.12 11.62 -7.53
N GLU A 122 1.28 11.57 -6.87
CA GLU A 122 1.47 12.14 -5.53
C GLU A 122 1.17 13.65 -5.50
N ALA A 123 1.63 14.39 -6.50
CA ALA A 123 1.34 15.82 -6.62
C ALA A 123 -0.17 16.10 -6.80
N ARG A 124 -0.87 15.33 -7.65
CA ARG A 124 -2.32 15.46 -7.84
C ARG A 124 -3.11 15.05 -6.60
N GLN A 125 -2.65 14.06 -5.86
CA GLN A 125 -3.27 13.68 -4.57
C GLN A 125 -3.12 14.79 -3.53
N ALA A 126 -1.97 15.47 -3.48
CA ALA A 126 -1.79 16.63 -2.61
C ALA A 126 -2.69 17.81 -3.03
N GLU A 127 -2.82 18.06 -4.33
CA GLU A 127 -3.75 19.06 -4.87
C GLU A 127 -5.21 18.74 -4.55
N LYS A 128 -5.60 17.44 -4.61
CA LYS A 128 -6.92 16.98 -4.20
C LYS A 128 -7.21 17.31 -2.74
N ALA A 129 -6.25 17.09 -1.84
CA ALA A 129 -6.44 17.41 -0.43
C ALA A 129 -6.74 18.91 -0.23
N GLY A 130 -5.96 19.79 -0.87
CA GLY A 130 -6.23 21.23 -0.83
C GLY A 130 -7.58 21.62 -1.45
N ALA A 131 -7.99 20.96 -2.54
CA ALA A 131 -9.29 21.18 -3.16
C ALA A 131 -10.45 20.69 -2.28
N GLN A 132 -10.26 19.62 -1.52
CA GLN A 132 -11.23 19.11 -0.54
C GLN A 132 -11.41 20.07 0.65
N ASP A 133 -10.32 20.66 1.14
CA ASP A 133 -10.38 21.70 2.18
C ASP A 133 -11.17 22.92 1.67
N ALA A 134 -10.91 23.35 0.44
CA ALA A 134 -11.66 24.44 -0.20
C ALA A 134 -13.14 24.09 -0.39
N LEU A 135 -13.45 22.84 -0.76
CA LEU A 135 -14.83 22.35 -0.88
C LEU A 135 -15.54 22.35 0.49
N ALA A 136 -14.87 21.92 1.55
CA ALA A 136 -15.42 21.94 2.91
C ALA A 136 -15.72 23.37 3.37
N ALA A 137 -14.80 24.31 3.11
CA ALA A 137 -15.01 25.72 3.39
C ALA A 137 -16.19 26.31 2.59
N ALA A 138 -16.31 25.96 1.31
CA ALA A 138 -17.42 26.40 0.46
C ALA A 138 -18.76 25.84 0.92
N LYS A 139 -18.83 24.57 1.34
CA LYS A 139 -20.05 23.96 1.92
C LYS A 139 -20.49 24.71 3.17
N LYS A 140 -19.56 24.97 4.09
CA LYS A 140 -19.84 25.73 5.31
C LYS A 140 -20.33 27.15 4.98
N GLY A 141 -19.69 27.84 4.04
CA GLY A 141 -20.12 29.17 3.60
C GLY A 141 -21.52 29.17 2.96
N ALA A 142 -21.86 28.15 2.17
CA ALA A 142 -23.19 27.99 1.60
C ALA A 142 -24.26 27.72 2.68
N GLU A 143 -23.96 26.86 3.66
CA GLU A 143 -24.84 26.57 4.79
C GLU A 143 -25.09 27.82 5.65
N GLU A 144 -24.04 28.58 5.97
CA GLU A 144 -24.16 29.85 6.70
C GLU A 144 -24.99 30.88 5.92
N ALA A 145 -24.79 31.00 4.61
CA ALA A 145 -25.59 31.90 3.78
C ALA A 145 -27.07 31.53 3.75
N THR A 146 -27.38 30.23 3.60
CA THR A 146 -28.77 29.74 3.66
C THR A 146 -29.39 29.98 5.04
N ASN A 147 -28.67 29.73 6.14
CA ASN A 147 -29.16 29.98 7.50
C ASN A 147 -29.46 31.47 7.72
N ASN A 148 -28.55 32.36 7.31
CA ASN A 148 -28.74 33.81 7.40
C ASN A 148 -29.96 34.28 6.61
N ARG A 149 -30.18 33.73 5.41
CA ARG A 149 -31.39 34.03 4.62
C ARG A 149 -32.66 33.61 5.37
N VAL A 150 -32.71 32.35 5.84
CA VAL A 150 -33.89 31.81 6.55
C VAL A 150 -34.20 32.63 7.81
N GLU A 151 -33.19 33.04 8.55
CA GLU A 151 -33.36 33.92 9.72
C GLU A 151 -33.90 35.31 9.32
N ALA A 152 -33.36 35.89 8.26
CA ALA A 152 -33.84 37.17 7.74
C ALA A 152 -35.29 37.10 7.24
N GLU A 153 -35.70 35.99 6.61
CA GLU A 153 -37.09 35.75 6.16
C GLU A 153 -38.03 35.66 7.36
N LYS A 154 -37.63 34.95 8.42
CA LYS A 154 -38.41 34.85 9.66
C LYS A 154 -38.62 36.22 10.31
N ILE A 155 -37.57 37.05 10.36
CA ILE A 155 -37.66 38.43 10.89
C ILE A 155 -38.58 39.29 10.02
N GLN A 156 -38.48 39.17 8.69
CA GLN A 156 -39.34 39.92 7.78
C GLN A 156 -40.81 39.52 7.92
N GLN A 157 -41.10 38.22 8.01
CA GLN A 157 -42.46 37.72 8.21
C GLN A 157 -43.03 38.25 9.53
N GLY A 158 -42.27 38.19 10.62
CA GLY A 158 -42.69 38.77 11.90
C GLY A 158 -43.02 40.27 11.80
N ASN A 159 -42.24 41.05 11.06
CA ASN A 159 -42.53 42.47 10.84
C ASN A 159 -43.81 42.71 10.02
N ARG A 160 -44.09 41.86 9.00
CA ARG A 160 -45.33 41.91 8.22
C ARG A 160 -46.54 41.54 9.07
N ASP A 161 -46.43 40.52 9.91
CA ASP A 161 -47.48 40.11 10.84
C ASP A 161 -47.79 41.21 11.87
N ILE A 162 -46.76 41.89 12.40
CA ILE A 162 -46.93 43.04 13.30
C ILE A 162 -47.64 44.18 12.58
N LEU A 163 -47.26 44.50 11.34
CA LEU A 163 -47.92 45.56 10.57
C LEU A 163 -49.40 45.23 10.33
N ALA A 164 -49.72 43.99 9.96
CA ALA A 164 -51.11 43.53 9.78
C ALA A 164 -51.92 43.64 11.09
N GLN A 165 -51.34 43.25 12.24
CA GLN A 165 -51.98 43.42 13.54
C GLN A 165 -52.24 44.89 13.90
N ILE A 166 -51.31 45.79 13.56
CA ILE A 166 -51.51 47.23 13.78
C ILE A 166 -52.66 47.74 12.91
N GLU A 167 -52.69 47.37 11.63
CA GLU A 167 -53.77 47.79 10.72
C GLU A 167 -55.15 47.29 11.18
N GLU A 168 -55.23 46.06 11.69
CA GLU A 168 -56.45 45.48 12.23
C GLU A 168 -56.87 46.15 13.56
N GLN A 169 -55.94 46.34 14.50
CA GLN A 169 -56.28 46.84 15.84
C GLN A 169 -56.53 48.35 15.88
N VAL A 170 -55.81 49.14 15.09
CA VAL A 170 -55.95 50.62 15.07
C VAL A 170 -57.22 51.08 14.35
N ALA A 171 -57.87 50.21 13.57
CA ALA A 171 -59.13 50.51 12.89
C ALA A 171 -60.31 50.74 13.86
N ASP A 172 -60.24 50.24 15.09
CA ASP A 172 -61.26 50.45 16.12
C ASP A 172 -60.64 51.04 17.41
N PRO A 173 -61.00 52.27 17.83
CA PRO A 173 -60.43 52.91 19.01
C PRO A 173 -60.75 52.19 20.33
N THR A 174 -61.80 51.35 20.38
CA THR A 174 -62.10 50.52 21.57
C THR A 174 -61.06 49.41 21.81
N ASN A 175 -60.28 49.04 20.77
CA ASN A 175 -59.20 48.08 20.89
C ASN A 175 -57.97 48.61 21.64
N LYS A 176 -57.82 49.93 21.82
CA LYS A 176 -56.67 50.50 22.56
C LYS A 176 -56.63 50.01 24.01
N GLU A 177 -57.79 49.96 24.66
CA GLU A 177 -57.90 49.50 26.05
C GLU A 177 -57.68 47.97 26.16
N ALA A 178 -58.12 47.20 25.17
CA ALA A 178 -57.87 45.78 25.07
C ALA A 178 -56.38 45.47 24.82
N ALA A 179 -55.72 46.23 23.94
CA ALA A 179 -54.28 46.13 23.67
C ALA A 179 -53.45 46.51 24.90
N ALA A 180 -53.85 47.55 25.64
CA ALA A 180 -53.20 47.94 26.89
C ALA A 180 -53.31 46.84 27.96
N LYS A 181 -54.49 46.24 28.12
CA LYS A 181 -54.70 45.10 29.02
C LYS A 181 -53.89 43.88 28.60
N LYS A 182 -53.76 43.61 27.30
CA LYS A 182 -52.94 42.52 26.75
C LYS A 182 -51.44 42.73 26.99
N SER A 183 -50.92 43.92 26.72
CA SER A 183 -49.51 44.27 27.01
C SER A 183 -49.20 44.12 28.50
N LEU A 184 -50.10 44.62 29.37
CA LEU A 184 -49.93 44.52 30.81
C LEU A 184 -49.99 43.08 31.32
N LYS A 185 -50.78 42.21 30.69
CA LYS A 185 -50.80 40.77 30.96
C LYS A 185 -49.46 40.11 30.55
N LEU A 186 -48.97 40.39 29.34
CA LEU A 186 -47.69 39.87 28.85
C LEU A 186 -46.51 40.34 29.70
N ALA A 187 -46.52 41.60 30.14
CA ALA A 187 -45.52 42.16 31.05
C ALA A 187 -45.48 41.41 32.39
N ARG A 188 -46.65 41.05 32.95
CA ARG A 188 -46.73 40.23 34.16
C ARG A 188 -46.18 38.82 33.94
N GLU A 189 -46.53 38.19 32.82
CA GLU A 189 -46.02 36.85 32.45
C GLU A 189 -44.49 36.85 32.28
N SER A 190 -43.92 37.89 31.66
CA SER A 190 -42.46 38.06 31.53
C SER A 190 -41.76 38.23 32.88
N VAL A 191 -42.33 39.01 33.80
CA VAL A 191 -41.77 39.16 35.16
C VAL A 191 -41.72 37.81 35.89
N VAL A 192 -42.76 36.98 35.73
CA VAL A 192 -42.78 35.62 36.30
C VAL A 192 -41.69 34.75 35.67
N LEU A 193 -41.56 34.75 34.33
CA LEU A 193 -40.52 33.99 33.63
C LEU A 193 -39.11 34.47 33.99
N GLN A 194 -38.88 35.77 34.17
CA GLN A 194 -37.59 36.31 34.61
C GLN A 194 -37.24 35.90 36.05
N LEU A 195 -38.24 35.82 36.93
CA LEU A 195 -38.09 35.29 38.29
C LEU A 195 -37.72 33.80 38.26
N GLU A 196 -38.41 32.99 37.46
CA GLU A 196 -38.11 31.57 37.27
C GLU A 196 -36.70 31.36 36.71
N LEU A 197 -36.31 32.14 35.70
CA LEU A 197 -34.99 32.10 35.09
C LEU A 197 -33.89 32.51 36.08
N SER A 198 -34.13 33.55 36.89
CA SER A 198 -33.21 33.95 37.96
C SER A 198 -33.03 32.86 39.01
N ASN A 199 -34.13 32.20 39.41
CA ASN A 199 -34.08 31.09 40.36
C ASN A 199 -33.34 29.88 39.78
N LYS A 200 -33.59 29.54 38.50
CA LYS A 200 -32.93 28.42 37.84
C LYS A 200 -31.44 28.68 37.59
N LYS A 201 -31.05 29.92 37.28
CA LYS A 201 -29.62 30.33 37.24
C LYS A 201 -28.93 30.15 38.58
N LYS A 202 -29.59 30.51 39.68
CA LYS A 202 -29.06 30.29 41.04
C LYS A 202 -28.96 28.81 41.38
N GLU A 203 -29.92 28.00 40.96
CA GLU A 203 -29.91 26.54 41.15
C GLU A 203 -28.74 25.88 40.40
N VAL A 204 -28.56 26.19 39.12
CA VAL A 204 -27.43 25.71 38.30
C VAL A 204 -26.09 26.16 38.88
N ALA A 205 -25.98 27.43 39.28
CA ALA A 205 -24.77 27.94 39.93
C ALA A 205 -24.48 27.22 41.26
N GLY A 206 -25.52 26.93 42.05
CA GLY A 206 -25.41 26.14 43.28
C GLY A 206 -24.97 24.69 43.03
N LEU A 207 -25.47 24.04 41.98
CA LEU A 207 -25.05 22.69 41.58
C LEU A 207 -23.58 22.67 41.12
N LYS A 208 -23.16 23.66 40.33
CA LYS A 208 -21.76 23.81 39.90
C LYS A 208 -20.82 24.07 41.10
N SER A 209 -21.23 24.91 42.04
CA SER A 209 -20.48 25.14 43.29
C SER A 209 -20.35 23.85 44.12
N LYS A 210 -21.42 23.07 44.26
CA LYS A 210 -21.41 21.78 44.96
C LYS A 210 -20.49 20.76 44.28
N LEU A 211 -20.48 20.73 42.94
CA LEU A 211 -19.57 19.88 42.18
C LEU A 211 -18.10 20.28 42.43
N ASP A 212 -17.79 21.57 42.42
CA ASP A 212 -16.44 22.07 42.71
C ASP A 212 -15.99 21.79 44.15
N GLU A 213 -16.90 21.93 45.12
CA GLU A 213 -16.67 21.56 46.52
C GLU A 213 -16.44 20.05 46.69
N ALA A 214 -17.25 19.21 46.05
CA ALA A 214 -17.11 17.76 46.08
C ALA A 214 -15.80 17.30 45.44
N ARG A 215 -15.39 17.91 44.31
CA ARG A 215 -14.11 17.65 43.65
C ARG A 215 -12.93 18.05 44.54
N LYS A 216 -12.97 19.24 45.16
CA LYS A 216 -11.95 19.67 46.13
C LYS A 216 -11.89 18.77 47.37
N ALA A 217 -13.04 18.31 47.88
CA ALA A 217 -13.09 17.39 49.02
C ALA A 217 -12.51 16.01 48.68
N LEU A 218 -12.79 15.50 47.48
CA LEU A 218 -12.21 14.26 46.97
C LEU A 218 -10.69 14.39 46.77
N GLU A 219 -10.21 15.52 46.27
CA GLU A 219 -8.79 15.80 46.08
C GLU A 219 -8.03 15.91 47.43
N ARG A 220 -8.63 16.55 48.43
CA ARG A 220 -8.09 16.59 49.81
C ARG A 220 -7.98 15.20 50.44
N LEU A 221 -9.00 14.36 50.29
CA LEU A 221 -8.99 12.97 50.79
C LEU A 221 -7.97 12.10 50.05
N ARG A 222 -7.80 12.31 48.74
CA ARG A 222 -6.82 11.58 47.91
C ARG A 222 -5.37 11.97 48.22
N ASN A 223 -5.14 13.22 48.63
CA ASN A 223 -3.83 13.75 49.01
C ASN A 223 -3.46 13.47 50.49
N GLY A 224 -4.30 12.75 51.24
CA GLY A 224 -4.02 12.40 52.63
C GLY A 224 -4.18 13.55 53.63
N GLU A 225 -4.79 14.66 53.22
CA GLU A 225 -5.17 15.75 54.13
C GLU A 225 -6.40 15.33 54.93
N SER A 226 -6.16 14.65 56.05
CA SER A 226 -7.16 14.38 57.07
C SER A 226 -7.72 15.70 57.63
N ASN A 227 -8.88 16.12 57.14
CA ASN A 227 -9.64 17.23 57.70
C ASN A 227 -10.03 16.96 59.17
N ASN A 228 -9.31 17.59 60.09
CA ASN A 228 -9.87 18.15 61.32
C ASN A 228 -9.99 19.67 61.13
N ALA A 229 -10.85 20.09 60.19
CA ALA A 229 -11.22 21.49 60.04
C ALA A 229 -12.74 21.56 59.91
N GLN A 230 -13.36 21.87 61.03
CA GLN A 230 -14.77 22.22 61.17
C GLN A 230 -15.05 23.50 60.37
N PRO A 231 -16.18 23.65 59.68
CA PRO A 231 -16.48 24.88 58.96
C PRO A 231 -16.75 25.99 59.98
N ASP A 232 -16.07 27.13 59.81
CA ASP A 232 -16.32 28.35 60.57
C ASP A 232 -17.79 28.77 60.44
N GLU A 233 -18.44 28.95 61.59
CA GLU A 233 -19.75 29.57 61.70
C GLU A 233 -19.72 31.00 61.12
N PRO A 234 -20.78 31.43 60.43
CA PRO A 234 -20.90 32.80 59.97
C PRO A 234 -21.13 33.74 61.16
N THR A 235 -20.22 34.69 61.34
CA THR A 235 -20.40 35.82 62.25
C THR A 235 -21.57 36.69 61.80
N THR A 236 -22.70 36.57 62.51
CA THR A 236 -23.77 37.58 62.51
C THR A 236 -23.25 38.90 63.11
N PRO A 237 -23.48 40.06 62.47
CA PRO A 237 -23.23 41.36 63.10
C PRO A 237 -24.39 41.71 64.04
N THR A 238 -24.07 41.92 65.32
CA THR A 238 -24.97 42.48 66.34
C THR A 238 -25.33 43.94 66.01
N PRO A 239 -26.62 44.31 65.99
CA PRO A 239 -27.06 45.70 66.02
C PRO A 239 -27.31 46.18 67.46
N GLY A 240 -26.93 47.43 67.73
CA GLY A 240 -27.60 48.30 68.69
C GLY A 240 -27.37 48.02 70.17
N ALA A 241 -26.42 48.76 70.78
CA ALA A 241 -26.43 49.00 72.21
C ALA A 241 -27.65 49.85 72.57
N THR A 242 -28.58 49.30 73.34
CA THR A 242 -29.51 50.09 74.15
C THR A 242 -29.61 49.43 75.52
N THR A 243 -29.34 50.25 76.53
CA THR A 243 -29.40 50.00 77.98
C THR A 243 -30.63 49.21 78.43
N PRO A 244 -30.48 48.29 79.40
CA PRO A 244 -31.57 47.90 80.28
C PRO A 244 -31.25 48.21 81.76
N ASP A 245 -32.24 48.75 82.44
CA ASP A 245 -32.41 48.70 83.90
C ASP A 245 -33.93 48.66 84.16
N PRO A 246 -34.46 48.18 85.30
CA PRO A 246 -34.02 47.19 86.29
C PRO A 246 -35.05 46.04 86.41
N SER A 247 -34.77 45.07 87.28
CA SER A 247 -35.74 44.15 87.92
C SER A 247 -36.16 42.91 87.12
N ILE A 248 -35.49 41.77 87.37
CA ILE A 248 -36.09 40.43 87.48
C ILE A 248 -35.07 39.52 88.22
N PRO A 249 -35.49 38.73 89.23
CA PRO A 249 -34.60 37.90 90.04
C PRO A 249 -34.14 36.63 89.31
N ALA A 250 -32.95 36.15 89.68
CA ALA A 250 -32.31 34.94 89.16
C ALA A 250 -33.16 33.66 89.35
N PRO A 251 -33.27 32.80 88.33
CA PRO A 251 -33.74 31.42 88.48
C PRO A 251 -32.57 30.41 88.68
N PRO A 252 -32.85 29.24 89.28
CA PRO A 252 -31.89 28.34 89.95
C PRO A 252 -31.09 27.43 89.00
N PRO A 253 -30.06 26.70 89.48
CA PRO A 253 -29.15 25.95 88.61
C PRO A 253 -29.78 24.66 88.07
N LEU A 254 -29.49 24.42 86.78
CA LEU A 254 -29.40 23.16 86.00
C LEU A 254 -30.15 21.90 86.47
N PRO A 255 -30.64 21.13 85.49
CA PRO A 255 -30.26 19.72 85.43
C PRO A 255 -29.61 19.35 84.10
N SER A 256 -28.47 18.68 84.24
CA SER A 256 -27.85 17.66 83.39
C SER A 256 -28.33 17.53 81.94
N ALA A 257 -27.39 17.76 81.03
CA ALA A 257 -27.44 17.30 79.65
C ALA A 257 -27.88 15.83 79.57
N PRO A 258 -28.90 15.49 78.75
CA PRO A 258 -29.10 14.13 78.31
C PRO A 258 -28.12 13.81 77.19
N ALA A 259 -27.72 12.54 77.18
CA ALA A 259 -26.70 11.92 76.35
C ALA A 259 -26.72 12.33 74.87
N THR A 260 -25.50 12.49 74.35
CA THR A 260 -25.08 12.29 72.96
C THR A 260 -26.04 11.44 72.13
N PRO A 261 -26.55 11.95 70.99
CA PRO A 261 -27.16 11.12 69.98
C PRO A 261 -26.06 10.48 69.11
N ASP A 262 -26.21 9.17 68.94
CA ASP A 262 -25.82 8.34 67.80
C ASP A 262 -24.53 8.70 67.06
N ALA A 263 -23.54 7.84 67.31
CA ALA A 263 -22.38 7.66 66.45
C ALA A 263 -22.84 7.48 64.99
N THR A 264 -22.68 8.54 64.20
CA THR A 264 -22.64 8.44 62.74
C THR A 264 -21.56 7.41 62.42
N PRO A 265 -21.85 6.37 61.60
CA PRO A 265 -20.87 5.36 61.27
C PRO A 265 -19.65 6.07 60.71
N THR A 266 -18.51 5.89 61.38
CA THR A 266 -17.25 6.51 60.99
C THR A 266 -16.83 5.85 59.68
N LEU A 267 -17.31 6.39 58.56
CA LEU A 267 -16.99 5.90 57.23
C LEU A 267 -15.48 5.83 57.10
N THR A 268 -14.97 4.69 56.66
CA THR A 268 -13.55 4.56 56.36
C THR A 268 -13.18 5.56 55.25
N PRO A 269 -11.91 5.99 55.15
CA PRO A 269 -11.48 6.90 54.08
C PRO A 269 -11.89 6.41 52.68
N GLU A 270 -11.87 5.09 52.46
CA GLU A 270 -12.32 4.45 51.23
C GLU A 270 -13.83 4.61 51.00
N GLN A 271 -14.65 4.41 52.04
CA GLN A 271 -16.10 4.62 51.97
C GLN A 271 -16.47 6.11 51.75
N LYS A 272 -15.67 7.05 52.26
CA LYS A 272 -15.85 8.50 52.01
C LYS A 272 -15.50 8.87 50.57
N ILE A 273 -14.47 8.26 49.99
CA ILE A 273 -14.09 8.45 48.58
C ILE A 273 -15.20 7.91 47.67
N GLU A 274 -15.70 6.71 47.95
CA GLU A 274 -16.78 6.08 47.15
C GLU A 274 -18.08 6.88 47.20
N ALA A 275 -18.45 7.40 48.39
CA ALA A 275 -19.60 8.29 48.54
C ALA A 275 -19.43 9.60 47.75
N LEU A 276 -18.26 10.24 47.81
CA LEU A 276 -17.99 11.48 47.05
C LEU A 276 -17.94 11.23 45.54
N GLN A 277 -17.46 10.08 45.08
CA GLN A 277 -17.49 9.70 43.67
C GLN A 277 -18.93 9.49 43.18
N ALA A 278 -19.79 8.86 44.00
CA ALA A 278 -21.21 8.72 43.69
C ALA A 278 -21.93 10.09 43.63
N ASP A 279 -21.62 10.99 44.56
CA ASP A 279 -22.17 12.35 44.57
C ASP A 279 -21.69 13.19 43.38
N ILE A 280 -20.41 13.09 42.99
CA ILE A 280 -19.87 13.74 41.79
C ILE A 280 -20.57 13.19 40.54
N ALA A 281 -20.69 11.87 40.40
CA ALA A 281 -21.35 11.26 39.25
C ALA A 281 -22.81 11.67 39.13
N LYS A 282 -23.51 11.81 40.27
CA LYS A 282 -24.88 12.32 40.32
C LYS A 282 -24.96 13.79 39.90
N LEU A 283 -24.07 14.65 40.42
CA LEU A 283 -24.02 16.07 40.04
C LEU A 283 -23.65 16.26 38.57
N GLU A 284 -22.74 15.44 38.02
CA GLU A 284 -22.37 15.44 36.61
C GLU A 284 -23.51 14.99 35.69
N ALA A 285 -24.46 14.18 36.20
CA ALA A 285 -25.69 13.83 35.49
C ALA A 285 -26.80 14.89 35.63
N ASP A 286 -26.94 15.52 36.80
CA ASP A 286 -28.00 16.49 37.09
C ASP A 286 -27.73 17.87 36.44
N ILE A 287 -26.46 18.32 36.35
CA ILE A 287 -26.09 19.61 35.74
C ILE A 287 -26.50 19.73 34.25
N PRO A 288 -26.25 18.76 33.35
CA PRO A 288 -26.67 18.89 31.96
C PRO A 288 -28.19 18.91 31.80
N VAL A 289 -28.94 18.23 32.67
CA VAL A 289 -30.41 18.31 32.69
C VAL A 289 -30.86 19.72 33.11
N ALA A 290 -30.28 20.27 34.17
CA ALA A 290 -30.59 21.63 34.65
C ALA A 290 -30.15 22.73 33.66
N ASP A 291 -29.01 22.57 32.99
CA ASP A 291 -28.55 23.48 31.93
C ASP A 291 -29.49 23.44 30.71
N LYS A 292 -30.05 22.26 30.37
CA LYS A 292 -31.08 22.14 29.34
C LYS A 292 -32.37 22.87 29.72
N GLU A 293 -32.89 22.65 30.93
CA GLU A 293 -34.08 23.36 31.43
C GLU A 293 -33.86 24.89 31.47
N LEU A 294 -32.66 25.32 31.84
CA LEU A 294 -32.27 26.73 31.83
C LEU A 294 -32.32 27.30 30.39
N SER A 295 -31.77 26.58 29.41
CA SER A 295 -31.80 27.01 28.00
C SER A 295 -33.21 27.12 27.45
N GLU A 296 -34.11 26.19 27.80
CA GLU A 296 -35.53 26.24 27.41
C GLU A 296 -36.26 27.44 28.06
N LEU A 297 -35.94 27.76 29.31
CA LEU A 297 -36.46 28.94 30.01
C LEU A 297 -35.93 30.25 29.42
N GLU A 298 -34.66 30.30 29.01
CA GLU A 298 -34.08 31.46 28.33
C GLU A 298 -34.76 31.75 26.99
N VAL A 299 -35.06 30.71 26.20
CA VAL A 299 -35.84 30.86 24.96
C VAL A 299 -37.24 31.39 25.25
N LYS A 300 -37.95 30.83 26.24
CA LYS A 300 -39.31 31.28 26.62
C LYS A 300 -39.32 32.72 27.13
N ALA A 301 -38.32 33.12 27.93
CA ALA A 301 -38.20 34.48 28.43
C ALA A 301 -37.92 35.48 27.30
N GLN A 302 -37.09 35.09 26.33
CA GLN A 302 -36.83 35.91 25.14
C GLN A 302 -38.08 36.06 24.27
N GLU A 303 -38.82 34.96 24.00
CA GLU A 303 -40.09 35.02 23.28
C GLU A 303 -41.12 35.92 23.98
N ALA A 304 -41.16 35.91 25.31
CA ALA A 304 -42.05 36.77 26.08
C ALA A 304 -41.67 38.26 25.96
N LEU A 305 -40.38 38.58 25.96
CA LEU A 305 -39.87 39.93 25.71
C LEU A 305 -40.24 40.41 24.30
N ASP A 306 -40.05 39.57 23.28
CA ASP A 306 -40.40 39.90 21.90
C ASP A 306 -41.91 40.18 21.75
N ARG A 307 -42.76 39.42 22.46
CA ARG A 307 -44.22 39.65 22.49
C ARG A 307 -44.60 40.96 23.19
N ILE A 308 -43.89 41.34 24.25
CA ILE A 308 -44.09 42.62 24.94
C ILE A 308 -43.69 43.77 24.04
N ASP A 309 -42.54 43.67 23.37
CA ASP A 309 -42.10 44.69 22.44
C ASP A 309 -43.09 44.86 21.30
N ALA A 310 -43.60 43.76 20.71
CA ALA A 310 -44.66 43.79 19.71
C ALA A 310 -45.95 44.46 20.25
N ALA A 311 -46.36 44.17 21.48
CA ALA A 311 -47.55 44.79 22.08
C ALA A 311 -47.36 46.28 22.39
N ASN A 312 -46.17 46.69 22.85
CA ASN A 312 -45.82 48.08 23.10
C ASN A 312 -45.70 48.89 21.80
N ILE A 313 -45.24 48.25 20.74
CA ILE A 313 -45.24 48.77 19.37
C ILE A 313 -46.66 49.12 18.92
N VAL A 314 -47.61 48.19 19.09
CA VAL A 314 -49.03 48.42 18.77
C VAL A 314 -49.61 49.56 19.61
N LEU A 315 -49.29 49.64 20.90
CA LEU A 315 -49.73 50.72 21.78
C LEU A 315 -49.23 52.09 21.33
N ARG A 316 -47.96 52.21 20.95
CA ARG A 316 -47.40 53.46 20.39
C ARG A 316 -48.05 53.84 19.06
N ALA A 317 -48.47 52.86 18.26
CA ALA A 317 -49.20 53.11 17.03
C ALA A 317 -50.58 53.76 17.28
N PHE A 318 -51.24 53.51 18.41
CA PHE A 318 -52.48 54.22 18.76
C PHE A 318 -52.28 55.71 19.09
N ASP A 319 -51.08 56.13 19.48
CA ASP A 319 -50.79 57.54 19.81
C ASP A 319 -50.37 58.36 18.57
N ALA A 320 -49.78 57.72 17.56
CA ALA A 320 -49.37 58.36 16.31
C ALA A 320 -49.47 57.39 15.11
N PRO A 321 -50.69 57.00 14.69
CA PRO A 321 -50.91 55.88 13.77
C PRO A 321 -50.27 56.06 12.39
N ASN A 322 -50.33 57.27 11.82
CA ASN A 322 -49.71 57.55 10.53
C ASN A 322 -48.17 57.56 10.60
N ALA A 323 -47.56 58.14 11.65
CA ALA A 323 -46.11 58.17 11.79
C ALA A 323 -45.54 56.76 11.99
N TYR A 324 -46.24 55.95 12.78
CA TYR A 324 -45.83 54.58 13.08
C TYR A 324 -45.98 53.64 11.88
N LYS A 325 -47.10 53.76 11.15
CA LYS A 325 -47.32 53.02 9.89
C LYS A 325 -46.21 53.33 8.87
N GLN A 326 -45.87 54.60 8.68
CA GLN A 326 -44.79 55.01 7.77
C GLN A 326 -43.41 54.48 8.21
N MET A 327 -43.13 54.47 9.52
CA MET A 327 -41.91 53.88 10.06
C MET A 327 -41.82 52.36 9.79
N MET A 328 -42.91 51.61 10.00
CA MET A 328 -42.93 50.16 9.75
C MET A 328 -42.82 49.82 8.27
N ILE A 329 -43.48 50.58 7.38
CA ILE A 329 -43.32 50.44 5.92
C ILE A 329 -41.85 50.63 5.53
N ARG A 330 -41.19 51.68 6.05
CA ARG A 330 -39.77 51.92 5.81
C ARG A 330 -38.90 50.78 6.32
N ARG A 331 -39.18 50.27 7.52
CA ARG A 331 -38.42 49.16 8.12
C ARG A 331 -38.57 47.85 7.33
N ILE A 332 -39.76 47.58 6.77
CA ILE A 332 -40.00 46.44 5.89
C ILE A 332 -39.22 46.61 4.58
N ALA A 333 -39.24 47.80 3.97
CA ALA A 333 -38.47 48.08 2.77
C ALA A 333 -36.95 47.94 2.99
N GLU A 334 -36.42 48.42 4.12
CA GLU A 334 -35.02 48.22 4.50
C GLU A 334 -34.66 46.74 4.69
N LYS A 335 -35.59 45.93 5.22
CA LYS A 335 -35.41 44.49 5.37
C LYS A 335 -35.54 43.71 4.06
N GLU A 336 -36.37 44.17 3.13
CA GLU A 336 -36.46 43.62 1.77
C GLU A 336 -35.15 43.78 1.02
N GLU A 337 -34.51 44.95 1.14
CA GLU A 337 -33.19 45.17 0.54
C GLU A 337 -32.12 44.26 1.17
N LEU A 338 -32.13 44.09 2.50
CA LEU A 338 -31.22 43.15 3.17
C LEU A 338 -31.46 41.69 2.75
N LEU A 339 -32.71 41.29 2.59
CA LEU A 339 -33.05 39.95 2.11
C LEU A 339 -32.55 39.69 0.69
N LYS A 340 -32.66 40.69 -0.18
CA LYS A 340 -32.08 40.64 -1.51
C LYS A 340 -30.56 40.43 -1.45
N GLN A 341 -29.86 41.15 -0.56
CA GLN A 341 -28.42 40.95 -0.34
C GLN A 341 -28.11 39.53 0.16
N PHE A 342 -28.95 38.95 1.02
CA PHE A 342 -28.78 37.55 1.46
C PHE A 342 -29.01 36.54 0.34
N HIS A 343 -30.00 36.75 -0.54
CA HIS A 343 -30.19 35.93 -1.73
C HIS A 343 -28.98 36.00 -2.66
N ASP A 344 -28.50 37.21 -2.97
CA ASP A 344 -27.31 37.40 -3.82
C ASP A 344 -26.08 36.71 -3.21
N ALA A 345 -25.93 36.77 -1.88
CA ALA A 345 -24.86 36.10 -1.16
C ALA A 345 -24.99 34.56 -1.20
N GLU A 346 -26.20 34.02 -1.05
CA GLU A 346 -26.46 32.58 -1.16
C GLU A 346 -26.18 32.06 -2.57
N ASP A 347 -26.63 32.78 -3.60
CA ASP A 347 -26.39 32.42 -4.99
C ASP A 347 -24.89 32.45 -5.32
N LYS A 348 -24.16 33.44 -4.80
CA LYS A 348 -22.71 33.49 -4.91
C LYS A 348 -22.03 32.31 -4.19
N ALA A 349 -22.44 32.01 -2.96
CA ALA A 349 -21.88 30.88 -2.20
C ALA A 349 -22.16 29.54 -2.88
N ARG A 350 -23.35 29.36 -3.46
CA ARG A 350 -23.70 28.16 -4.26
C ARG A 350 -22.88 28.05 -5.54
N ALA A 351 -22.61 29.18 -6.21
CA ALA A 351 -21.74 29.19 -7.38
C ALA A 351 -20.29 28.82 -7.03
N GLU A 352 -19.78 29.31 -5.89
CA GLU A 352 -18.46 28.94 -5.36
C GLU A 352 -18.39 27.45 -4.98
N LEU A 353 -19.44 26.92 -4.34
CA LEU A 353 -19.57 25.49 -4.03
C LEU A 353 -19.55 24.63 -5.30
N ALA A 354 -20.37 24.96 -6.30
CA ALA A 354 -20.42 24.23 -7.56
C ALA A 354 -19.08 24.29 -8.32
N SER A 355 -18.36 25.41 -8.23
CA SER A 355 -17.01 25.57 -8.78
C SER A 355 -16.00 24.67 -8.07
N ALA A 356 -16.05 24.60 -6.73
CA ALA A 356 -15.20 23.72 -5.93
C ALA A 356 -15.47 22.23 -6.21
N GLU A 357 -16.75 21.83 -6.33
CA GLU A 357 -17.14 20.47 -6.67
C GLU A 357 -16.60 20.04 -8.04
N ARG A 358 -16.70 20.91 -9.06
CA ARG A 358 -16.12 20.66 -10.38
C ARG A 358 -14.61 20.48 -10.33
N LYS A 359 -13.89 21.34 -9.59
CA LYS A 359 -12.43 21.21 -9.44
C LYS A 359 -12.03 19.87 -8.83
N VAL A 360 -12.74 19.42 -7.78
CA VAL A 360 -12.48 18.10 -7.17
C VAL A 360 -12.74 16.98 -8.17
N ALA A 361 -13.84 17.05 -8.93
CA ALA A 361 -14.16 16.06 -9.95
C ALA A 361 -13.12 16.00 -11.09
N ASP A 362 -12.63 17.15 -11.54
CA ASP A 362 -11.58 17.23 -12.57
C ASP A 362 -10.26 16.62 -12.08
N ILE A 363 -9.87 16.91 -10.83
CA ILE A 363 -8.68 16.30 -10.20
C ILE A 363 -8.85 14.79 -10.07
N ASP A 364 -10.03 14.29 -9.68
CA ASP A 364 -10.32 12.86 -9.60
C ASP A 364 -10.21 12.16 -10.96
N GLN A 365 -10.68 12.81 -12.03
CA GLN A 365 -10.54 12.29 -13.39
C GLN A 365 -9.06 12.21 -13.80
N ASP A 366 -8.26 13.23 -13.47
CA ASP A 366 -6.83 13.24 -13.76
C ASP A 366 -6.06 12.17 -12.96
N ILE A 367 -6.39 11.98 -11.68
CA ILE A 367 -5.84 10.89 -10.85
C ILE A 367 -6.14 9.55 -11.50
N ALA A 368 -7.39 9.28 -11.91
CA ALA A 368 -7.76 8.02 -12.55
C ALA A 368 -6.99 7.77 -13.86
N ARG A 369 -6.75 8.83 -14.66
CA ARG A 369 -5.91 8.75 -15.88
C ARG A 369 -4.46 8.42 -15.55
N LEU A 370 -3.89 9.05 -14.52
CA LEU A 370 -2.52 8.80 -14.08
C LEU A 370 -2.35 7.38 -13.51
N GLU A 371 -3.32 6.87 -12.75
CA GLU A 371 -3.32 5.49 -12.25
C GLU A 371 -3.35 4.48 -13.40
N ALA A 372 -4.20 4.70 -14.41
CA ALA A 372 -4.25 3.86 -15.60
C ALA A 372 -2.91 3.90 -16.37
N ALA A 373 -2.31 5.08 -16.52
CA ALA A 373 -1.01 5.23 -17.16
C ALA A 373 0.12 4.53 -16.36
N ALA A 374 0.12 4.64 -15.03
CA ALA A 374 1.07 3.97 -14.15
C ALA A 374 0.93 2.45 -14.22
N ALA A 375 -0.30 1.91 -14.28
CA ALA A 375 -0.54 0.49 -14.46
C ALA A 375 -0.01 -0.03 -15.81
N GLN A 376 -0.20 0.75 -16.89
CA GLN A 376 0.38 0.41 -18.20
C GLN A 376 1.91 0.45 -18.20
N ALA A 377 2.51 1.44 -17.54
CA ALA A 377 3.97 1.53 -17.40
C ALA A 377 4.52 0.35 -16.59
N GLN A 378 3.85 -0.04 -15.50
CA GLN A 378 4.21 -1.21 -14.70
C GLN A 378 4.16 -2.49 -15.53
N ALA A 379 3.08 -2.70 -16.29
CA ALA A 379 2.96 -3.86 -17.17
C ALA A 379 4.10 -3.93 -18.21
N ARG A 380 4.58 -2.79 -18.72
CA ARG A 380 5.76 -2.75 -19.62
C ARG A 380 7.05 -3.12 -18.91
N VAL A 381 7.26 -2.62 -17.68
CA VAL A 381 8.43 -2.99 -16.87
C VAL A 381 8.45 -4.49 -16.63
N ASP A 382 7.31 -5.07 -16.22
CA ASP A 382 7.20 -6.51 -15.97
C ASP A 382 7.40 -7.34 -17.24
N HIS A 383 6.89 -6.85 -18.37
CA HIS A 383 7.12 -7.47 -19.67
C HIS A 383 8.61 -7.50 -20.05
N TYR A 384 9.33 -6.38 -19.93
CA TYR A 384 10.75 -6.32 -20.23
C TYR A 384 11.59 -7.18 -19.28
N LYS A 385 11.25 -7.20 -17.99
CA LYS A 385 11.87 -8.09 -17.01
C LYS A 385 11.69 -9.57 -17.37
N GLY A 386 10.48 -9.94 -17.77
CA GLY A 386 10.18 -11.30 -18.24
C GLY A 386 11.00 -11.70 -19.47
N ILE A 387 11.13 -10.80 -20.46
CA ILE A 387 11.95 -11.06 -21.65
C ILE A 387 13.44 -11.17 -21.26
N ALA A 388 13.95 -10.25 -20.43
CA ALA A 388 15.34 -10.27 -19.98
C ALA A 388 15.66 -11.59 -19.26
N GLN A 389 14.78 -12.06 -18.37
CA GLN A 389 14.93 -13.34 -17.68
C GLN A 389 14.97 -14.52 -18.67
N GLN A 390 14.05 -14.57 -19.65
CA GLN A 390 14.06 -15.63 -20.66
C GLN A 390 15.34 -15.64 -21.50
N ILE A 391 15.89 -14.46 -21.83
CA ILE A 391 17.15 -14.36 -22.56
C ILE A 391 18.31 -14.85 -21.69
N GLN A 392 18.34 -14.46 -20.42
CA GLN A 392 19.37 -14.89 -19.48
C GLN A 392 19.35 -16.42 -19.30
N GLU A 393 18.18 -17.03 -19.12
CA GLU A 393 18.04 -18.50 -19.03
C GLU A 393 18.55 -19.20 -20.31
N ARG A 394 18.26 -18.65 -21.48
CA ARG A 394 18.75 -19.18 -22.77
C ARG A 394 20.25 -18.99 -22.95
N ARG A 395 20.80 -17.87 -22.47
CA ARG A 395 22.24 -17.59 -22.44
C ARG A 395 22.97 -18.59 -21.56
N ASP A 396 22.46 -18.84 -20.36
CA ASP A 396 23.06 -19.80 -19.41
C ASP A 396 22.99 -21.23 -19.97
N ALA A 397 21.88 -21.58 -20.64
CA ALA A 397 21.77 -22.85 -21.35
C ALA A 397 22.76 -22.97 -22.52
N ALA A 398 22.98 -21.89 -23.27
CA ALA A 398 23.98 -21.85 -24.35
C ALA A 398 25.40 -22.00 -23.77
N ALA A 399 25.73 -21.29 -22.68
CA ALA A 399 27.02 -21.39 -22.01
C ALA A 399 27.32 -22.81 -21.53
N LYS A 400 26.35 -23.48 -20.89
CA LYS A 400 26.47 -24.90 -20.50
C LYS A 400 26.73 -25.82 -21.70
N ARG A 401 26.09 -25.57 -22.83
CA ARG A 401 26.35 -26.33 -24.07
C ARG A 401 27.74 -26.07 -24.62
N ILE A 402 28.25 -24.84 -24.54
CA ILE A 402 29.61 -24.50 -24.97
C ILE A 402 30.63 -25.29 -24.14
N GLU A 403 30.45 -25.35 -22.81
CA GLU A 403 31.30 -26.13 -21.90
C GLU A 403 31.27 -27.63 -22.22
N GLN A 404 30.08 -28.20 -22.44
CA GLN A 404 29.92 -29.60 -22.88
C GLN A 404 30.63 -29.86 -24.21
N ASN A 405 30.48 -28.96 -25.18
CA ASN A 405 31.14 -29.09 -26.49
C ASN A 405 32.67 -28.99 -26.39
N ALA A 406 33.20 -28.17 -25.49
CA ALA A 406 34.63 -28.07 -25.22
C ALA A 406 35.19 -29.40 -24.69
N THR A 407 34.44 -30.07 -23.81
CA THR A 407 34.80 -31.41 -23.30
C THR A 407 34.82 -32.45 -24.42
N ILE A 408 33.77 -32.50 -25.25
CA ILE A 408 33.68 -33.41 -26.41
C ILE A 408 34.83 -33.16 -27.40
N LEU A 409 35.18 -31.90 -27.65
CA LEU A 409 36.31 -31.53 -28.50
C LEU A 409 37.64 -32.07 -27.96
N GLU A 410 37.85 -32.00 -26.64
CA GLU A 410 39.08 -32.52 -26.04
C GLU A 410 39.12 -34.06 -26.06
N GLU A 411 38.00 -34.74 -25.80
CA GLU A 411 37.87 -36.20 -25.97
C GLU A 411 38.22 -36.62 -27.40
N TYR A 412 37.70 -35.91 -28.41
CA TYR A 412 38.02 -36.16 -29.81
C TYR A 412 39.51 -35.96 -30.11
N ARG A 413 40.13 -34.88 -29.61
CA ARG A 413 41.57 -34.64 -29.78
C ARG A 413 42.43 -35.71 -29.10
N GLN A 414 42.02 -36.21 -27.94
CA GLN A 414 42.69 -37.30 -27.25
C GLN A 414 42.57 -38.61 -28.03
N ALA A 415 41.37 -38.96 -28.50
CA ALA A 415 41.14 -40.16 -29.30
C ALA A 415 41.92 -40.12 -30.63
N HIS A 416 41.97 -38.97 -31.31
CA HIS A 416 42.76 -38.79 -32.52
C HIS A 416 44.27 -38.97 -32.26
N ARG A 417 44.80 -38.41 -31.16
CA ARG A 417 46.20 -38.62 -30.75
C ARG A 417 46.48 -40.09 -30.44
N ALA A 418 45.60 -40.76 -29.71
CA ALA A 418 45.74 -42.19 -29.39
C ALA A 418 45.73 -43.07 -30.65
N LEU A 419 44.85 -42.79 -31.61
CA LEU A 419 44.81 -43.49 -32.89
C LEU A 419 46.09 -43.32 -33.70
N ALA A 420 46.67 -42.11 -33.72
CA ALA A 420 47.95 -41.86 -34.38
C ALA A 420 49.08 -42.70 -33.76
N VAL A 421 49.19 -42.70 -32.43
CA VAL A 421 50.19 -43.52 -31.71
C VAL A 421 49.98 -45.02 -31.95
N ALA A 422 48.72 -45.50 -31.90
CA ALA A 422 48.40 -46.90 -32.14
C ALA A 422 48.76 -47.33 -33.58
N ARG A 423 48.56 -46.42 -34.55
CA ARG A 423 48.95 -46.65 -35.95
C ARG A 423 50.46 -46.77 -36.09
N ASP A 424 51.22 -45.84 -35.50
CA ASP A 424 52.69 -45.87 -35.55
C ASP A 424 53.25 -47.15 -34.89
N ASN A 425 52.67 -47.55 -33.75
CA ASN A 425 53.04 -48.80 -33.07
C ASN A 425 52.70 -50.04 -33.90
N LEU A 426 51.56 -50.04 -34.60
CA LEU A 426 51.18 -51.12 -35.50
C LEU A 426 52.15 -51.23 -36.68
N ASP A 427 52.51 -50.10 -37.29
CA ASP A 427 53.47 -50.04 -38.38
C ASP A 427 54.87 -50.50 -37.92
N GLU A 428 55.29 -50.12 -36.72
CA GLU A 428 56.54 -50.57 -36.12
C GLU A 428 56.54 -52.08 -35.81
N ALA A 429 55.48 -52.60 -35.18
CA ALA A 429 55.32 -54.03 -34.93
C ALA A 429 55.29 -54.83 -36.25
N ARG A 430 54.65 -54.28 -37.29
CA ARG A 430 54.66 -54.86 -38.64
C ARG A 430 56.08 -54.92 -39.21
N ARG A 431 56.87 -53.85 -39.09
CA ARG A 431 58.27 -53.83 -39.51
C ARG A 431 59.08 -54.91 -38.78
N ARG A 432 58.94 -55.02 -37.46
CA ARG A 432 59.64 -56.05 -36.66
C ARG A 432 59.23 -57.46 -37.03
N LEU A 433 57.94 -57.70 -37.26
CA LEU A 433 57.43 -59.00 -37.71
C LEU A 433 58.04 -59.39 -39.05
N ILE A 434 58.08 -58.47 -40.02
CA ILE A 434 58.72 -58.68 -41.32
C ILE A 434 60.21 -59.00 -41.12
N HIS A 435 60.94 -58.20 -40.34
CA HIS A 435 62.37 -58.45 -40.06
C HIS A 435 62.60 -59.82 -39.40
N SER A 436 61.78 -60.22 -38.43
CA SER A 436 61.90 -61.53 -37.76
C SER A 436 61.70 -62.72 -38.71
N ARG A 437 60.85 -62.56 -39.74
CA ARG A 437 60.63 -63.58 -40.77
C ARG A 437 61.80 -63.69 -41.76
N PHE A 438 62.53 -62.60 -41.98
CA PHE A 438 63.69 -62.58 -42.88
C PHE A 438 65.00 -62.96 -42.19
N VAL A 439 65.19 -62.59 -40.92
CA VAL A 439 66.43 -62.86 -40.15
C VAL A 439 66.39 -64.22 -39.43
N GLY A 440 65.20 -64.80 -39.21
CA GLY A 440 65.03 -66.08 -38.52
C GLY A 440 65.13 -67.35 -39.39
N ARG A 441 65.51 -67.25 -40.67
CA ARG A 441 65.90 -68.45 -41.45
C ARG A 441 67.38 -68.74 -41.17
N PRO A 442 67.74 -69.75 -40.35
CA PRO A 442 69.08 -70.27 -40.42
C PRO A 442 69.30 -70.76 -41.86
N MET A 443 70.32 -70.23 -42.54
CA MET A 443 70.91 -70.92 -43.67
C MET A 443 71.34 -72.30 -43.16
N TRP A 444 70.46 -73.30 -43.28
CA TRP A 444 70.89 -74.68 -43.28
C TRP A 444 71.74 -74.83 -44.54
N GLY A 445 73.05 -74.78 -44.33
CA GLY A 445 74.06 -75.02 -45.33
C GLY A 445 73.84 -76.38 -45.95
N CYS A 446 73.63 -76.39 -47.26
CA CYS A 446 73.78 -77.59 -48.07
C CYS A 446 75.30 -77.83 -48.23
N GLY A 447 75.91 -78.39 -47.19
CA GLY A 447 77.27 -78.94 -47.23
C GLY A 447 77.18 -80.44 -47.45
N CYS A 448 77.12 -80.88 -48.72
CA CYS A 448 77.37 -82.26 -49.12
C CYS A 448 78.75 -82.34 -49.76
N SER A 449 79.80 -82.44 -48.94
CA SER A 449 81.09 -82.98 -49.35
C SER A 449 81.00 -84.51 -49.38
N HIS A 450 81.33 -85.09 -50.54
CA HIS A 450 81.51 -86.53 -50.71
C HIS A 450 82.69 -87.01 -49.85
N PHE A 451 82.42 -88.02 -49.01
CA PHE A 451 83.40 -88.85 -48.34
C PHE A 451 83.44 -90.20 -49.08
N TRP A 452 84.54 -90.48 -49.79
CA TRP A 452 84.92 -91.85 -50.15
C TRP A 452 86.09 -92.24 -49.23
N GLY A 453 85.89 -93.29 -48.43
CA GLY A 453 86.94 -93.90 -47.63
C GLY A 453 87.79 -94.85 -48.47
N GLY A 454 89.05 -95.02 -48.08
CA GLY A 454 89.94 -96.03 -48.64
C GLY A 454 91.41 -95.72 -48.36
N ALA A 455 91.95 -96.37 -47.34
CA ALA A 455 93.33 -96.29 -46.90
C ALA A 455 94.26 -97.29 -47.64
N VAL A 456 95.58 -97.07 -47.49
CA VAL A 456 96.71 -98.03 -47.68
C VAL A 456 97.09 -98.27 -49.16
N ALA A 457 98.35 -98.30 -49.64
CA ALA A 457 99.73 -98.37 -49.11
C ALA A 457 100.67 -97.67 -50.15
N ILE A 458 101.96 -97.43 -49.92
CA ILE A 458 103.03 -98.43 -50.13
C ILE A 458 104.30 -97.98 -49.40
N VAL A 459 104.89 -98.95 -48.70
CA VAL A 459 106.28 -98.95 -48.24
C VAL A 459 107.18 -99.18 -49.46
N LEU A 460 107.98 -98.15 -49.79
CA LEU A 460 109.29 -98.09 -50.47
C LEU A 460 109.40 -96.83 -51.33
#